data_AF-A0A495D0Z8-F1
#
_entry.id   AF-A0A495D0Z8-F1
#
_cell.length_a   1.000
_cell.length_b   1.000
_cell.length_c   1.000
_cell.angle_alpha   90.00
_cell.angle_beta   90.00
_cell.angle_gamma   90.00
#
_symmetry.space_group_name_H-M   'P 1'
#
loop_
_entity.id
_entity.type
_entity.pdbx_description
1 polymer ?
#
loop_
_entity_poly.entity_id
_entity_poly.type
_entity_poly.pdbx_seq_one_letter_code
_entity_poly.pdbx_strand_id
1 'polypeptide(L)'
;MTTTILTAIAPGELIDKITILRIKSERIDDEAKLKNVRTELAILNETLARDVPASDELSRLDAALQAVNEELWVIEDDIRDCERAGDFGPEFIRLARAVYVTNDKRATLKKEINLLLGSNIVEEKSYAAY
;
A
#
# COMPACT_ATOMS: atom_id res chain seq x y z
N MET A 1 2.19 -27.25 11.29
CA MET A 1 2.16 -27.12 9.82
C MET A 1 2.10 -25.64 9.50
N THR A 2 3.03 -25.13 8.70
CA THR A 2 2.95 -23.78 8.15
C THR A 2 2.15 -23.85 6.85
N THR A 3 0.92 -23.35 6.88
CA THR A 3 0.04 -23.34 5.71
C THR A 3 0.31 -22.09 4.89
N THR A 4 0.85 -22.25 3.69
CA THR A 4 0.99 -21.17 2.69
C THR A 4 -0.02 -21.40 1.58
N ILE A 5 -0.79 -20.37 1.23
CA ILE A 5 -1.75 -20.39 0.13
C ILE A 5 -1.17 -19.57 -1.01
N LEU A 6 -1.20 -20.12 -2.23
CA LEU A 6 -0.76 -19.42 -3.44
C LEU A 6 -1.98 -19.00 -4.25
N THR A 7 -1.99 -17.73 -4.68
CA THR A 7 -3.00 -17.17 -5.58
C THR A 7 -2.35 -16.17 -6.52
N ALA A 8 -2.90 -16.05 -7.73
CA ALA A 8 -2.56 -14.94 -8.61
C ALA A 8 -3.14 -13.63 -8.06
N ILE A 9 -2.38 -12.54 -8.18
CA ILE A 9 -2.78 -11.18 -7.87
C ILE A 9 -2.30 -10.24 -8.99
N ALA A 10 -2.90 -9.06 -9.09
CA ALA A 10 -2.41 -8.06 -10.03
C ALA A 10 -1.03 -7.53 -9.60
N PRO A 11 -0.12 -7.19 -10.53
CA PRO A 11 1.19 -6.61 -10.19
C PRO A 11 1.11 -5.35 -9.32
N GLY A 12 0.10 -4.51 -9.54
CA GLY A 12 -0.18 -3.34 -8.72
C GLY A 12 -0.47 -3.70 -7.26
N GLU A 13 -1.18 -4.80 -6.99
CA GLU A 13 -1.40 -5.31 -5.61
C GLU A 13 -0.10 -5.79 -4.97
N LEU A 14 0.71 -6.53 -5.74
CA LEU A 14 1.99 -7.05 -5.27
C LEU A 14 2.90 -5.90 -4.83
N ILE A 15 3.05 -4.90 -5.70
CA ILE A 15 3.91 -3.75 -5.45
C ILE A 15 3.34 -2.87 -4.32
N ASP A 16 2.02 -2.63 -4.29
CA ASP A 16 1.36 -1.92 -3.17
C ASP A 16 1.70 -2.57 -1.83
N LYS A 17 1.52 -3.89 -1.73
CA LYS A 17 1.81 -4.63 -0.51
C LYS A 17 3.29 -4.56 -0.13
N ILE A 18 4.20 -4.62 -1.10
CA ILE A 18 5.64 -4.43 -0.88
C ILE A 18 5.92 -3.04 -0.30
N THR A 19 5.36 -1.97 -0.88
CA THR A 19 5.60 -0.60 -0.38
C THR A 19 5.09 -0.42 1.06
N ILE A 20 3.92 -0.97 1.39
CA ILE A 20 3.39 -0.95 2.76
C ILE A 20 4.31 -1.70 3.74
N LEU A 21 4.84 -2.85 3.33
CA LEU A 21 5.76 -3.63 4.16
C LEU A 21 7.12 -2.95 4.35
N ARG A 22 7.62 -2.22 3.35
CA ARG A 22 8.83 -1.37 3.49
C ARG A 22 8.62 -0.32 4.58
N ILE A 23 7.53 0.43 4.50
CA ILE A 23 7.16 1.45 5.52
C ILE A 23 7.05 0.80 6.91
N LYS A 24 6.36 -0.34 7.01
CA LYS A 24 6.26 -1.10 8.28
C LYS A 24 7.63 -1.54 8.80
N SER A 25 8.54 -1.94 7.92
CA SER A 25 9.87 -2.38 8.32
C SER A 25 10.74 -1.25 8.88
N GLU A 26 10.42 -0.01 8.52
CA GLU A 26 11.10 1.21 8.97
C GLU A 26 10.46 1.81 10.22
N ARG A 27 9.12 1.72 10.37
CA ARG A 27 8.37 2.42 11.42
C ARG A 27 7.94 1.54 12.61
N ILE A 28 8.04 0.21 12.52
CA ILE A 28 7.70 -0.69 13.63
C ILE A 28 8.95 -0.98 14.46
N ASP A 29 8.92 -0.70 15.76
CA ASP A 29 10.03 -0.98 16.68
C ASP A 29 10.02 -2.39 17.29
N ASP A 30 8.87 -3.05 17.29
CA ASP A 30 8.71 -4.39 17.87
C ASP A 30 9.41 -5.45 17.00
N GLU A 31 10.49 -6.04 17.52
CA GLU A 31 11.32 -6.99 16.78
C GLU A 31 10.56 -8.26 16.35
N ALA A 32 9.60 -8.74 17.15
CA ALA A 32 8.81 -9.91 16.80
C ALA A 32 7.88 -9.61 15.60
N LYS A 33 7.30 -8.40 15.55
CA LYS A 33 6.53 -7.93 14.40
C LYS A 33 7.42 -7.68 13.19
N LEU A 34 8.59 -7.06 13.37
CA LEU A 34 9.57 -6.84 12.29
C LEU A 34 10.00 -8.13 11.63
N LYS A 35 10.23 -9.20 12.40
CA LYS A 35 10.55 -10.52 11.84
C LYS A 35 9.47 -11.01 10.87
N ASN A 36 8.19 -10.82 11.22
CA ASN A 36 7.08 -11.21 10.36
C ASN A 36 7.02 -10.34 9.09
N VAL A 37 7.16 -9.01 9.24
CA VAL A 37 7.17 -8.05 8.13
C VAL A 37 8.31 -8.36 7.16
N ARG A 38 9.53 -8.58 7.65
CA ARG A 38 10.70 -8.91 6.82
C ARG A 38 10.55 -10.25 6.11
N THR A 39 9.96 -11.25 6.77
CA THR A 39 9.68 -12.55 6.15
C THR A 39 8.71 -12.40 4.98
N GLU A 40 7.60 -11.68 5.16
CA GLU A 40 6.63 -11.44 4.08
C GLU A 40 7.25 -10.60 2.95
N LEU A 41 7.96 -9.53 3.30
CA LEU A 41 8.63 -8.64 2.34
C LEU A 41 9.66 -9.39 1.48
N ALA A 42 10.43 -10.30 2.06
CA ALA A 42 11.38 -11.12 1.31
C ALA A 42 10.69 -12.00 0.26
N ILE A 43 9.62 -12.71 0.64
CA ILE A 43 8.83 -13.57 -0.27
C ILE A 43 8.25 -12.78 -1.45
N LEU A 44 7.70 -11.59 -1.18
CA LEU A 44 7.11 -10.75 -2.21
C LEU A 44 8.17 -10.13 -3.13
N ASN A 45 9.31 -9.69 -2.59
CA ASN A 45 10.42 -9.17 -3.40
C ASN A 45 11.04 -10.25 -4.30
N GLU A 46 11.17 -11.49 -3.83
CA GLU A 46 11.63 -12.61 -4.66
C GLU A 46 10.68 -12.85 -5.84
N THR A 47 9.37 -12.74 -5.61
CA THR A 47 8.36 -12.85 -6.67
C THR A 47 8.45 -11.68 -7.65
N LEU A 48 8.56 -10.45 -7.15
CA LEU A 48 8.72 -9.26 -7.98
C LEU A 48 9.97 -9.37 -8.88
N ALA A 49 11.12 -9.73 -8.30
CA ALA A 49 12.38 -9.82 -9.02
C ALA A 49 12.39 -10.93 -10.09
N ARG A 50 11.63 -12.01 -9.88
CA ARG A 50 11.52 -13.12 -10.83
C ARG A 50 10.58 -12.80 -11.99
N ASP A 51 9.44 -12.19 -11.69
CA ASP A 51 8.30 -12.16 -12.62
C ASP A 51 8.05 -10.78 -13.25
N VAL A 52 8.65 -9.70 -12.72
CA VAL A 52 8.42 -8.32 -13.19
C VAL A 52 9.71 -7.69 -13.74
N PRO A 53 9.73 -7.28 -15.02
CA PRO A 53 10.88 -6.61 -15.60
C PRO A 53 11.06 -5.20 -15.03
N ALA A 54 12.31 -4.82 -14.75
CA ALA A 54 12.64 -3.48 -14.33
C ALA A 54 12.48 -2.46 -15.47
N SER A 55 11.97 -1.27 -15.16
CA SER A 55 11.95 -0.12 -16.04
C SER A 55 11.94 1.17 -15.22
N ASP A 56 12.44 2.26 -15.80
CA ASP A 56 12.48 3.57 -15.12
C ASP A 56 11.07 4.04 -14.72
N GLU A 57 10.09 3.76 -15.58
CA GLU A 57 8.69 4.11 -15.32
C GLU A 57 8.11 3.29 -14.17
N LEU A 58 8.44 2.00 -14.07
CA LEU A 58 8.02 1.18 -12.94
C LEU A 58 8.65 1.68 -11.64
N SER A 59 9.94 2.05 -11.65
CA SER A 59 10.60 2.62 -10.47
C SER A 59 9.97 3.95 -10.04
N ARG A 60 9.55 4.79 -10.99
CA ARG A 60 8.80 6.03 -10.71
C ARG A 60 7.46 5.73 -10.05
N LEU A 61 6.71 4.75 -10.56
CA LEU A 61 5.41 4.36 -10.02
C LEU A 61 5.52 3.70 -8.64
N ASP A 62 6.52 2.83 -8.43
CA ASP A 62 6.82 2.21 -7.11
C ASP A 62 7.09 3.29 -6.05
N ALA A 63 7.94 4.27 -6.37
CA ALA A 63 8.25 5.38 -5.46
C ALA A 63 7.02 6.25 -5.18
N ALA A 64 6.21 6.57 -6.21
CA ALA A 64 4.98 7.34 -6.04
C ALA A 64 3.96 6.59 -5.17
N LEU A 65 3.82 5.27 -5.35
CA LEU A 65 2.94 4.43 -4.57
C LEU A 65 3.38 4.33 -3.12
N GLN A 66 4.70 4.22 -2.88
CA GLN A 66 5.25 4.26 -1.53
C GLN A 66 4.96 5.61 -0.85
N ALA A 67 5.17 6.74 -1.53
CA ALA A 67 4.88 8.07 -0.97
C ALA A 67 3.39 8.23 -0.60
N VAL A 68 2.46 7.72 -1.42
CA VAL A 68 1.02 7.73 -1.12
C VAL A 68 0.70 6.84 0.10
N ASN A 69 1.35 5.68 0.24
CA ASN A 69 1.17 4.83 1.43
C ASN A 69 1.78 5.47 2.69
N GLU A 70 2.87 6.24 2.58
CA GLU A 70 3.41 7.03 3.68
C GLU A 70 2.46 8.16 4.10
N GLU A 71 1.83 8.84 3.13
CA GLU A 71 0.78 9.84 3.38
C GLU A 71 -0.41 9.21 4.12
N LEU A 72 -0.88 8.05 3.65
CA LEU A 72 -1.95 7.31 4.33
C LEU A 72 -1.58 6.90 5.75
N TRP A 73 -0.33 6.47 5.99
CA TRP A 73 0.13 6.13 7.32
C TRP A 73 0.01 7.32 8.27
N VAL A 74 0.47 8.51 7.85
CA VAL A 74 0.37 9.74 8.66
C VAL A 74 -1.08 10.10 8.93
N ILE A 75 -1.94 10.06 7.89
CA ILE A 75 -3.38 10.31 8.05
C ILE A 75 -4.01 9.33 9.05
N GLU A 76 -3.64 8.05 9.00
CA GLU A 76 -4.14 7.03 9.92
C GLU A 76 -3.65 7.22 11.36
N ASP A 77 -2.42 7.67 11.56
CA ASP A 77 -1.90 7.95 12.90
C ASP A 77 -2.57 9.21 13.48
N ASP A 78 -2.68 10.28 12.71
CA ASP A 78 -3.31 11.54 13.12
C ASP A 78 -4.80 11.34 13.45
N ILE A 79 -5.53 10.55 12.65
CA ILE A 79 -6.96 10.30 12.92
C ILE A 79 -7.15 9.42 14.16
N ARG A 80 -6.21 8.51 14.45
CA ARG A 80 -6.20 7.73 15.70
C ARG A 80 -5.87 8.61 16.90
N ASP A 81 -5.09 9.66 16.74
CA ASP A 81 -4.86 10.65 17.80
C ASP A 81 -6.11 11.46 18.13
N CYS A 82 -6.86 11.89 17.11
CA CYS A 82 -8.19 12.48 17.31
C CYS A 82 -9.12 11.52 18.08
N GLU A 83 -9.19 10.24 17.67
CA GLU A 83 -9.98 9.21 18.36
C GLU A 83 -9.54 9.03 19.83
N ARG A 84 -8.24 8.93 20.09
CA ARG A 84 -7.68 8.81 21.46
C ARG A 84 -8.04 10.01 22.34
N ALA A 85 -8.07 11.20 21.75
CA ALA A 85 -8.45 12.43 22.43
C ALA A 85 -9.98 12.61 22.56
N GLY A 86 -10.77 11.82 21.83
CA GLY A 86 -12.22 12.02 21.70
C GLY A 86 -12.58 13.30 20.94
N ASP A 87 -11.69 13.83 20.11
CA ASP A 87 -11.90 15.05 19.32
C ASP A 87 -12.41 14.71 17.92
N PHE A 88 -13.71 14.92 17.70
CA PHE A 88 -14.38 14.69 16.43
C PHE A 88 -14.67 15.99 15.67
N GLY A 89 -13.84 17.02 15.91
CA GLY A 89 -13.97 18.34 15.31
C GLY A 89 -13.57 18.43 13.84
N PRO A 90 -13.29 19.67 13.35
CA PRO A 90 -12.94 19.92 11.96
C PRO A 90 -11.74 19.13 11.45
N GLU A 91 -10.74 18.88 12.31
CA GLU A 91 -9.54 18.15 11.93
C GLU A 91 -9.82 16.66 11.70
N PHE A 92 -10.58 16.01 12.58
CA PHE A 92 -11.05 14.65 12.36
C PHE A 92 -11.82 14.52 11.03
N ILE A 93 -12.73 15.46 10.74
CA ILE A 93 -13.48 15.49 9.47
C ILE A 93 -12.54 15.64 8.28
N ARG A 94 -11.53 16.53 8.38
CA ARG A 94 -10.53 16.74 7.33
C ARG A 94 -9.73 15.47 7.06
N LEU A 95 -9.25 14.80 8.11
CA LEU A 95 -8.48 13.55 8.03
C LEU A 95 -9.33 12.42 7.47
N ALA A 96 -10.56 12.24 7.97
CA ALA A 96 -11.50 11.23 7.47
C ALA A 96 -11.77 11.40 5.97
N ARG A 97 -11.83 12.66 5.49
CA ARG A 97 -11.95 12.95 4.06
C ARG A 97 -10.68 12.66 3.27
N ALA A 98 -9.52 12.99 3.84
CA ALA A 98 -8.24 12.70 3.23
C ALA A 98 -8.03 11.19 3.00
N VAL A 99 -8.54 10.32 3.90
CA VAL A 99 -8.44 8.86 3.76
C VAL A 99 -8.93 8.37 2.40
N TYR A 100 -10.15 8.72 1.97
CA TYR A 100 -10.67 8.21 0.70
C TYR A 100 -10.00 8.87 -0.51
N VAL A 101 -9.70 10.17 -0.44
CA VAL A 101 -8.98 10.90 -1.51
C VAL A 101 -7.61 10.26 -1.77
N THR A 102 -6.86 9.97 -0.71
CA THR A 102 -5.52 9.40 -0.83
C THR A 102 -5.58 7.91 -1.20
N ASN A 103 -6.61 7.17 -0.74
CA ASN A 103 -6.87 5.81 -1.24
C ASN A 103 -7.25 5.75 -2.73
N ASP A 104 -7.87 6.80 -3.27
CA ASP A 104 -8.16 6.89 -4.70
C ASP A 104 -6.89 7.16 -5.51
N LYS A 105 -6.00 8.04 -5.04
CA LYS A 105 -4.66 8.19 -5.63
C LYS A 105 -3.90 6.87 -5.64
N ARG A 106 -3.93 6.13 -4.53
CA ARG A 106 -3.28 4.81 -4.41
C ARG A 106 -3.80 3.83 -5.45
N ALA A 107 -5.12 3.78 -5.62
CA ALA A 107 -5.75 2.89 -6.59
C ALA A 107 -5.43 3.27 -8.05
N THR A 108 -5.36 4.58 -8.35
CA THR A 108 -4.92 5.05 -9.67
C THR A 108 -3.49 4.59 -9.97
N LEU A 109 -2.56 4.75 -9.03
CA LEU A 109 -1.17 4.29 -9.21
C LEU A 109 -1.08 2.77 -9.40
N LYS A 110 -1.84 1.98 -8.62
CA LYS A 110 -1.93 0.52 -8.81
C LYS A 110 -2.43 0.16 -10.22
N LYS A 111 -3.43 0.90 -10.72
CA LYS A 111 -3.96 0.72 -12.07
C LYS A 111 -2.94 1.08 -13.15
N GLU A 112 -2.19 2.18 -12.98
CA GLU A 112 -1.09 2.56 -13.88
C GLU A 112 -0.02 1.46 -13.95
N ILE A 113 0.36 0.87 -12.81
CA ILE A 113 1.28 -0.28 -12.76
C ILE A 113 0.71 -1.49 -13.50
N ASN A 114 -0.58 -1.81 -13.28
CA ASN A 114 -1.24 -2.92 -13.96
C ASN A 114 -1.25 -2.73 -15.49
N LEU A 115 -1.50 -1.51 -15.97
CA LEU A 115 -1.47 -1.18 -17.39
C LEU A 115 -0.05 -1.27 -17.96
N LEU A 116 0.94 -0.73 -17.25
CA LEU A 116 2.36 -0.78 -17.65
C LEU A 116 2.84 -2.23 -17.84
N LEU A 117 2.41 -3.13 -16.96
CA LEU A 117 2.82 -4.53 -16.95
C LEU A 117 1.88 -5.46 -17.74
N GLY A 118 0.85 -4.91 -18.40
CA GLY A 118 -0.09 -5.70 -19.20
C GLY A 118 -0.88 -6.73 -18.38
N SER A 119 -1.27 -6.39 -17.16
CA SER A 119 -1.93 -7.31 -16.23
C SER A 119 -3.29 -7.79 -16.75
N ASN A 120 -3.52 -9.10 -16.71
CA ASN A 120 -4.84 -9.70 -16.99
C ASN A 120 -5.78 -9.69 -15.75
N ILE A 121 -5.27 -9.24 -14.61
CA ILE A 121 -6.05 -9.06 -13.37
C ILE A 121 -6.07 -7.56 -13.06
N VAL A 122 -7.26 -7.00 -12.92
CA VAL A 122 -7.46 -5.58 -12.60
C VAL A 122 -8.46 -5.49 -11.45
N GLU A 123 -8.09 -4.75 -10.42
CA GLU A 123 -9.02 -4.37 -9.35
C GLU A 123 -9.94 -3.24 -9.87
N GLU A 124 -11.26 -3.43 -9.73
CA GLU A 124 -12.25 -2.42 -10.09
C GLU A 124 -12.84 -1.78 -8.83
N LYS A 125 -12.97 -0.45 -8.84
CA LYS A 125 -13.68 0.30 -7.81
C LYS A 125 -15.12 0.57 -8.23
N SER A 126 -16.05 0.49 -7.28
CA SER A 126 -17.49 0.69 -7.48
C SER A 126 -17.98 2.09 -7.06
N TYR A 127 -17.09 2.97 -6.60
CA TYR A 127 -17.50 4.24 -6.01
C TYR A 127 -17.91 5.28 -7.06
N ALA A 128 -19.00 6.00 -6.78
CA ALA A 128 -19.34 7.21 -7.53
C ALA A 128 -18.31 8.30 -7.26
N ALA A 129 -18.04 9.15 -8.26
CA ALA A 129 -17.23 10.34 -8.06
C ALA A 129 -17.88 11.23 -6.98
N TYR A 130 -17.09 11.65 -5.99
CA TYR A 130 -17.50 12.49 -4.88
C TYR A 130 -17.62 13.97 -5.27
#